data_AF-A0A6B3G9Q6-F1
#
_entry.id   AF-A0A6B3G9Q6-F1
#
_cell.length_a   1.000
_cell.length_b   1.000
_cell.length_c   1.000
_cell.angle_alpha   90.00
_cell.angle_beta   90.00
_cell.angle_gamma   90.00
#
_symmetry.space_group_name_H-M   'P 1'
#
loop_
_entity.id
_entity.type
_entity.pdbx_description
1 polymer ?
#
loop_
_entity_poly.entity_id
_entity_poly.type
_entity_poly.pdbx_seq_one_letter_code
_entity_poly.pdbx_strand_id
1 'polypeptide(L)' 'MTADTNHDPRVARALASLRGLAVGDALGAQFSHPGSHPLLRRRLLPDGPWRWTDDTEMAASVVAALAA' A
#
# COMPACT_ATOMS: atom_id res chain seq x y z
N MET A 1 15.92 20.46 -25.79
CA MET A 1 14.60 19.81 -25.77
C MET A 1 14.50 19.02 -24.47
N THR A 2 14.21 19.70 -23.37
CA THR A 2 13.99 19.06 -22.07
C THR A 2 12.57 18.49 -22.11
N ALA A 3 12.44 17.16 -22.05
CA ALA A 3 11.13 16.54 -21.94
C ALA A 3 10.43 17.12 -20.70
N ASP A 4 9.30 17.78 -20.90
CA ASP A 4 8.46 18.26 -19.82
C ASP A 4 8.03 17.02 -19.03
N THR A 5 8.71 16.76 -17.91
CA THR A 5 8.44 15.61 -17.04
C THR A 5 7.29 15.99 -16.12
N ASN A 6 6.23 16.58 -16.68
CA ASN A 6 5.04 16.92 -15.93
C ASN A 6 4.22 15.63 -15.81
N HIS A 7 4.59 14.80 -14.85
CA HIS A 7 3.77 13.66 -14.46
C HIS A 7 2.36 14.16 -14.23
N ASP A 8 1.37 13.51 -14.84
CA ASP A 8 -0.03 13.87 -14.66
C ASP A 8 -0.30 13.95 -13.15
N PRO A 9 -0.71 15.13 -12.61
CA PRO A 9 -0.94 15.30 -11.19
C PRO A 9 -1.99 14.33 -10.64
N ARG A 10 -2.86 13.76 -11.49
CA ARG A 10 -3.79 12.67 -11.14
C ARG A 10 -3.04 11.36 -10.89
N VAL A 11 -2.12 10.99 -11.77
CA VAL A 11 -1.29 9.77 -11.62
C VAL A 11 -0.37 9.91 -10.40
N ALA A 12 0.23 11.09 -10.19
CA ALA A 12 1.04 11.34 -9.00
C ALA A 12 0.25 11.15 -7.69
N ARG A 13 -0.99 11.66 -7.63
CA ARG A 13 -1.89 11.43 -6.49
C ARG A 13 -2.28 9.96 -6.34
N ALA A 14 -2.59 9.27 -7.44
CA ALA A 14 -2.93 7.85 -7.41
C ALA A 14 -1.77 7.00 -6.85
N LEU A 15 -0.53 7.26 -7.29
CA LEU A 15 0.66 6.59 -6.76
C LEU A 15 0.92 6.91 -5.29
N ALA A 16 0.68 8.15 -4.84
CA ALA A 16 0.78 8.50 -3.44
C ALA A 16 -0.24 7.73 -2.58
N SER A 17 -1.49 7.66 -3.03
CA SER A 17 -2.54 6.86 -2.38
C SER A 17 -2.21 5.36 -2.37
N LEU A 18 -1.70 4.81 -3.48
CA LEU A 18 -1.31 3.40 -3.58
C LEU A 18 -0.19 3.03 -2.60
N ARG A 19 0.80 3.91 -2.39
CA ARG A 19 1.83 3.70 -1.36
C ARG A 19 1.24 3.67 0.05
N GLY A 20 0.29 4.54 0.34
CA GLY A 20 -0.43 4.54 1.61
C GLY A 20 -1.24 3.26 1.82
N LEU A 21 -1.94 2.81 0.77
CA LEU A 21 -2.67 1.54 0.77
C LEU A 21 -1.73 0.36 1.04
N ALA A 22 -0.58 0.27 0.34
CA ALA A 22 0.37 -0.82 0.52
C ALA A 22 0.90 -0.93 1.96
N VAL A 23 1.15 0.21 2.63
CA VAL A 23 1.54 0.21 4.05
C VAL A 23 0.39 -0.22 4.95
N GLY A 24 -0.82 0.28 4.69
CA GLY A 24 -2.01 -0.05 5.48
C GLY A 24 -2.41 -1.52 5.36
N ASP A 25 -2.37 -2.06 4.14
CA ASP A 25 -2.59 -3.47 3.82
C ASP A 25 -1.56 -4.36 4.52
N ALA A 26 -0.26 -4.11 4.29
CA ALA A 26 0.80 -4.88 4.92
C ALA A 26 0.73 -4.85 6.46
N LEU A 27 0.37 -3.72 7.07
CA LEU A 27 0.16 -3.63 8.52
C LEU A 27 -1.11 -4.37 8.96
N GLY A 28 -2.23 -4.17 8.25
CA GLY A 28 -3.51 -4.78 8.58
C GLY A 28 -3.48 -6.31 8.53
N ALA A 29 -2.79 -6.86 7.53
CA ALA A 29 -2.57 -8.30 7.37
C ALA A 29 -1.87 -8.94 8.58
N GLN A 30 -1.01 -8.19 9.29
CA GLN A 30 -0.35 -8.70 10.49
C GLN A 30 -1.30 -8.88 11.69
N PHE A 31 -2.51 -8.33 11.63
CA PHE A 31 -3.49 -8.36 12.73
C PHE A 31 -4.81 -9.02 12.37
N SER A 32 -4.92 -9.66 11.20
CA SER A 32 -6.13 -10.35 10.74
C SER A 32 -6.39 -11.69 11.43
N HIS A 33 -5.42 -12.21 12.19
CA HIS A 33 -5.49 -13.50 12.87
C HIS A 33 -5.66 -13.33 14.39
N PRO A 34 -6.37 -14.24 15.09
CA PRO A 34 -6.51 -14.18 16.56
C PRO A 34 -5.17 -14.16 17.32
N GLY A 35 -4.14 -14.83 16.79
CA GLY A 35 -2.81 -14.93 17.41
C GLY A 35 -2.06 -13.59 17.54
N SER A 36 -2.38 -12.61 16.70
CA SER A 36 -1.73 -11.28 16.68
C SER A 36 -2.40 -10.25 17.60
N HIS A 37 -3.59 -10.51 18.12
CA HIS A 37 -4.31 -9.59 19.01
C HIS A 37 -3.55 -9.17 20.28
N PRO A 38 -2.75 -10.04 20.94
CA PRO A 38 -1.95 -9.61 22.10
C PRO A 38 -0.94 -8.51 21.77
N LEU A 39 -0.31 -8.56 20.58
CA LEU A 39 0.61 -7.53 20.11
C LEU A 39 -0.14 -6.22 19.87
N LEU A 40 -1.32 -6.29 19.23
CA LEU A 40 -2.16 -5.12 18.99
C LEU A 40 -2.55 -4.40 20.30
N ARG A 41 -2.99 -5.16 21.31
CA ARG A 41 -3.34 -4.62 22.63
C ARG A 41 -2.17 -3.93 23.32
N ARG A 42 -0.95 -4.44 23.11
CA ARG A 42 0.28 -3.87 23.65
C ARG A 42 0.88 -2.77 22.77
N ARG A 43 0.25 -2.45 21.62
CA ARG A 43 0.77 -1.52 20.60
C ARG A 43 2.16 -1.92 20.12
N LEU A 44 2.41 -3.23 20.06
CA LEU A 44 3.64 -3.80 19.54
C LEU A 44 3.41 -4.24 18.09
N LEU A 45 4.48 -4.12 17.32
CA LEU A 45 4.52 -4.55 15.94
C LEU A 45 5.14 -5.96 15.85
N PRO A 46 4.61 -6.85 15.00
CA PRO A 46 5.28 -8.11 14.69
C PRO A 46 6.55 -7.84 13.86
N ASP A 47 7.49 -8.78 13.93
CA ASP A 47 8.76 -8.66 13.21
C ASP A 47 8.52 -8.50 11.69
N GLY A 48 9.28 -7.62 11.08
CA GLY A 48 9.28 -7.39 9.64
C GLY A 48 10.24 -8.33 8.90
N PRO A 49 10.27 -8.26 7.55
CA PRO A 49 9.46 -7.39 6.70
C PRO A 49 8.02 -7.88 6.50
N TRP A 50 7.06 -6.97 6.37
CA TRP A 50 5.67 -7.31 6.06
C TRP A 50 5.43 -7.25 4.56
N ARG A 51 4.72 -8.25 4.04
CA ARG A 51 4.24 -8.26 2.65
C ARG A 51 2.83 -7.66 2.62
N TRP A 52 2.56 -6.89 1.58
CA TRP A 52 1.19 -6.53 1.22
C TRP A 52 0.45 -7.74 0.63
N THR A 53 -0.88 -7.67 0.54
CA THR A 53 -1.78 -8.73 0.08
C THR A 53 -2.33 -8.44 -1.32
N ASP A 54 -3.24 -9.28 -1.82
CA ASP A 54 -3.90 -9.08 -3.11
C ASP A 54 -4.62 -7.72 -3.21
N ASP A 55 -5.04 -7.12 -2.11
CA ASP A 55 -5.60 -5.76 -2.09
C ASP A 55 -4.67 -4.73 -2.77
N THR A 56 -3.36 -4.76 -2.47
CA THR A 56 -2.38 -3.86 -3.07
C THR A 56 -2.13 -4.17 -4.54
N GLU A 57 -2.03 -5.44 -4.91
CA GLU A 57 -1.84 -5.85 -6.32
C GLU A 57 -3.05 -5.45 -7.18
N MET A 58 -4.26 -5.72 -6.68
CA MET A 58 -5.50 -5.34 -7.36
C MET A 58 -5.60 -3.83 -7.52
N ALA A 59 -5.30 -3.05 -6.47
CA ALA A 59 -5.26 -1.60 -6.59
C ALA A 59 -4.19 -1.09 -7.56
N ALA A 60 -3.00 -1.71 -7.58
CA ALA A 60 -1.95 -1.38 -8.53
C ALA A 60 -2.40 -1.62 -9.98
N SER A 61 -3.14 -2.70 -10.25
CA SER A 61 -3.69 -2.98 -11.58
C SER A 61 -4.65 -1.87 -12.07
N VAL A 62 -5.47 -1.31 -11.16
CA VAL A 62 -6.38 -0.19 -11.48
C VAL A 62 -5.59 1.07 -11.80
N VAL A 63 -4.55 1.39 -11.01
CA VAL A 63 -3.69 2.55 -11.29
C VAL A 63 -2.99 2.38 -12.64
N ALA A 64 -2.50 1.18 -12.96
CA ALA A 64 -1.88 0.89 -14.25
C ALA A 64 -2.86 1.08 -15.42
N ALA A 65 -4.10 0.61 -15.29
CA ALA A 65 -5.13 0.78 -16.31
C ALA A 65 -5.53 2.25 -16.53
N LEU A 66 -5.54 3.07 -15.47
CA LEU A 66 -5.88 4.50 -15.54
C LEU A 66 -4.73 5.39 -16.01
N ALA A 67 -3.49 4.90 -16.00
CA ALA A 67 -2.30 5.63 -16.41
C ALA A 67 -1.87 5.33 -17.86
N ALA A 68 -2.55 4.39 -18.54
CA ALA A 68 -2.39 4.06 -19.95
C ALA A 68 -3.07 5.09 -20.86
#